data_AF-A0A327YEM2-F1
#
_entry.id   AF-A0A327YEM2-F1
#
_cell.length_a   1.000
_cell.length_b   1.000
_cell.length_c   1.000
_cell.angle_alpha   90.00
_cell.angle_beta   90.00
_cell.angle_gamma   90.00
#
_symmetry.space_group_name_H-M   'P 1'
#
loop_
_entity.id
_entity.type
_entity.pdbx_description
1 polymer ?
#
loop_
_entity_poly.entity_id
_entity_poly.type
_entity_poly.pdbx_seq_one_letter_code
_entity_poly.pdbx_strand_id
1 'polypeptide(L)' 'MVRKRYENLDNVSMKKTFSDFRRWQRERKAKQKNSSYQVPHVDKPEHSLLHMNRSHTLLSWIGHSTFVI' A
#
# COMPACT_ATOMS: atom_id res chain seq x y z
N MET A 1 -32.76 22.18 -6.56
CA MET A 1 -31.60 22.41 -5.65
C MET A 1 -30.38 21.73 -6.26
N VAL A 2 -29.29 22.46 -6.53
CA VAL A 2 -28.10 21.91 -7.21
C VAL A 2 -27.39 20.96 -6.25
N ARG A 3 -27.19 19.70 -6.68
CA ARG A 3 -26.58 18.65 -5.87
C ARG A 3 -25.07 18.89 -5.81
N LYS A 4 -24.56 19.27 -4.63
CA LYS A 4 -23.12 19.52 -4.42
C LYS A 4 -22.33 18.25 -4.75
N ARG A 5 -21.43 18.34 -5.74
CA ARG A 5 -20.48 17.28 -6.07
C ARG A 5 -19.23 17.49 -5.22
N TYR A 6 -18.84 16.46 -4.48
CA TYR A 6 -17.61 16.46 -3.70
C TYR A 6 -16.46 16.01 -4.61
N GLU A 7 -15.38 16.77 -4.61
CA GLU A 7 -14.16 16.48 -5.37
C GLU A 7 -12.96 16.41 -4.42
N ASN A 8 -11.89 15.76 -4.85
CA ASN A 8 -10.64 15.74 -4.08
C ASN A 8 -10.04 17.14 -4.05
N LEU A 9 -9.48 17.53 -2.90
CA LEU A 9 -8.84 18.83 -2.69
C LEU A 9 -7.67 19.08 -3.66
N ASP A 10 -6.99 18.01 -4.08
CA ASP A 10 -5.86 18.05 -5.03
C ASP A 10 -6.29 18.21 -6.50
N ASN A 11 -7.58 18.46 -6.77
CA ASN A 11 -8.16 18.60 -8.11
C ASN A 11 -7.81 17.44 -9.07
N VAL A 12 -7.57 16.24 -8.51
CA VAL A 12 -7.31 15.04 -9.29
C VAL A 12 -8.62 14.57 -9.90
N SER A 13 -8.82 14.91 -11.17
CA SER A 13 -10.00 14.51 -11.95
C SER A 13 -10.07 12.99 -12.09
N MET A 14 -10.96 12.37 -11.33
CA MET A 14 -11.19 10.93 -11.39
C MET A 14 -12.16 10.61 -12.53
N LYS A 15 -11.67 10.47 -13.76
CA LYS A 15 -12.46 10.04 -14.94
C LYS A 15 -12.80 8.54 -14.91
N LYS A 16 -13.34 8.03 -13.80
CA LYS A 16 -13.76 6.62 -13.69
C LYS A 16 -15.14 6.47 -14.30
N THR A 17 -15.27 5.60 -15.30
CA THR A 17 -16.55 5.31 -15.94
C THR A 17 -17.27 4.18 -15.18
N PHE A 18 -18.60 4.08 -15.30
CA PHE A 18 -19.36 2.95 -14.76
C PHE A 18 -18.88 1.57 -15.27
N SER A 19 -18.27 1.52 -16.46
CA SER A 19 -17.59 0.32 -16.98
C SER A 19 -16.42 -0.10 -16.09
N ASP A 20 -15.58 0.85 -15.67
CA ASP A 20 -14.43 0.61 -14.79
C ASP A 20 -14.89 0.09 -13.43
N PHE A 21 -15.98 0.66 -12.90
CA PHE A 21 -16.57 0.19 -11.65
C PHE A 21 -17.07 -1.26 -11.76
N ARG A 22 -17.79 -1.61 -12.84
CA ARG A 22 -18.24 -2.98 -13.09
C ARG A 22 -17.08 -3.96 -13.29
N ARG A 23 -15.98 -3.51 -13.91
CA ARG A 23 -14.76 -4.32 -14.06
C ARG A 23 -14.12 -4.59 -12.70
N TRP A 24 -13.92 -3.55 -11.89
CA TRP A 24 -13.37 -3.66 -10.55
C TRP A 24 -14.21 -4.55 -9.63
N GLN A 25 -15.55 -4.46 -9.69
CA GLN A 25 -16.42 -5.31 -8.88
C GLN A 25 -16.30 -6.79 -9.27
N ARG A 26 -16.18 -7.11 -10.56
CA ARG A 26 -15.93 -8.48 -11.03
C ARG A 26 -14.58 -9.01 -10.54
N GLU A 27 -13.52 -8.21 -10.68
CA GLU A 27 -12.18 -8.55 -10.18
C GLU A 27 -12.20 -8.83 -8.67
N ARG A 28 -12.89 -7.99 -7.89
CA ARG A 28 -13.02 -8.15 -6.43
C ARG A 28 -13.83 -9.36 -6.00
N LYS A 29 -14.89 -9.71 -6.75
CA LYS A 29 -15.70 -10.91 -6.47
C LYS A 29 -14.96 -12.20 -6.81
N ALA A 30 -14.17 -12.19 -7.88
CA ALA A 30 -13.36 -13.36 -8.27
C ALA A 30 -12.14 -13.56 -7.37
N LYS A 31 -11.61 -12.48 -6.76
CA LYS A 31 -10.44 -12.55 -5.89
C LYS A 31 -10.78 -13.22 -4.55
N GLN A 32 -10.44 -14.50 -4.43
CA GLN A 32 -10.42 -15.19 -3.15
C GLN A 32 -9.12 -14.85 -2.42
N LYS A 33 -9.22 -14.30 -1.21
CA LYS A 33 -8.05 -13.96 -0.40
C LYS A 33 -7.52 -15.22 0.28
N ASN A 34 -6.52 -15.85 -0.33
CA ASN A 34 -5.74 -16.87 0.36
C ASN A 34 -4.88 -16.18 1.43
N SER A 35 -5.30 -16.27 2.70
CA SER A 35 -4.58 -15.68 3.85
C SER A 35 -3.68 -16.70 4.56
N SER A 36 -3.42 -17.85 3.94
CA SER A 36 -2.59 -18.91 4.55
C SER A 36 -1.11 -18.54 4.62
N TYR A 37 -0.66 -17.60 3.80
CA TYR A 37 0.72 -17.14 3.82
C TYR A 37 0.90 -16.03 4.84
N GLN A 38 1.68 -16.31 5.88
CA GLN A 38 2.18 -15.31 6.80
C GLN A 38 3.64 -15.00 6.45
N VAL A 39 3.93 -13.73 6.19
CA VAL A 39 5.31 -13.29 5.97
C VAL A 39 6.08 -13.52 7.28
N PRO A 40 7.22 -14.22 7.25
CA PRO A 40 8.01 -14.44 8.45
C PRO A 40 8.49 -13.12 9.03
N HIS A 41 8.34 -12.96 10.33
CA HIS A 41 8.86 -11.83 11.09
C HIS A 41 10.26 -12.18 11.60
N VAL A 42 11.16 -11.20 11.58
CA VAL A 42 12.50 -11.35 12.16
C VAL A 42 12.41 -11.10 13.65
N ASP A 43 12.67 -12.11 14.48
CA ASP A 43 12.53 -12.00 15.94
C ASP A 43 13.48 -10.97 16.57
N LYS A 44 14.66 -10.76 15.97
CA LYS A 44 15.67 -9.82 16.44
C LYS A 44 16.24 -9.00 15.28
N PRO A 45 15.72 -7.77 15.05
CA PRO A 45 16.29 -6.88 14.05
C PRO A 45 17.70 -6.41 14.46
N GLU A 46 18.61 -6.28 13.50
CA GLU A 46 19.97 -5.80 13.72
C GLU A 46 20.03 -4.27 13.85
N HIS A 47 19.49 -3.75 14.96
CA HIS A 47 19.43 -2.30 15.22
C HIS A 47 20.81 -1.64 15.26
N SER A 48 21.83 -2.33 15.77
CA SER A 48 23.21 -1.81 15.84
C SER A 48 23.79 -1.57 14.46
N LEU A 49 23.57 -2.51 13.52
CA LEU A 49 24.01 -2.37 12.13
C LEU A 49 23.35 -1.16 11.47
N LEU A 50 22.05 -0.96 11.69
CA LEU A 50 21.32 0.21 11.16
C LEU A 50 21.82 1.54 11.71
N HIS A 51 22.25 1.60 12.98
CA HIS A 51 22.73 2.84 13.59
C HIS A 51 24.21 3.13 13.29
N MET A 52 25.04 2.09 13.18
CA MET A 52 26.49 2.23 13.04
C MET A 52 26.94 2.31 11.59
N ASN A 53 26.18 1.72 10.66
CA ASN A 53 26.58 1.70 9.26
C ASN A 53 26.47 3.09 8.63
N ARG A 54 27.60 3.61 8.14
CA ARG A 54 27.70 4.89 7.42
C ARG A 54 28.25 4.74 6.00
N SER A 55 28.66 3.54 5.61
CA SER A 55 29.36 3.28 4.35
C SER A 55 28.51 2.50 3.34
N HIS A 56 27.54 1.70 3.79
CA HIS A 56 26.69 0.89 2.91
C HIS A 56 25.24 1.35 2.96
N THR A 57 24.59 1.43 1.81
CA THR A 57 23.15 1.65 1.70
C THR A 57 22.40 0.44 2.23
N LEU A 58 21.60 0.63 3.29
CA LEU A 58 20.73 -0.41 3.84
C LEU A 58 19.27 -0.09 3.56
N LEU A 59 18.44 -1.13 3.52
CA LEU A 59 17.00 -1.01 3.43
C LEU A 59 16.39 -2.02 4.39
N SER A 60 15.66 -1.52 5.39
CA SER A 60 14.91 -2.34 6.35
C SER A 60 13.42 -2.09 6.21
N TRP A 61 12.67 -3.13 5.89
CA TRP A 61 11.20 -3.08 5.84
C TRP A 61 10.62 -3.42 7.20
N ILE A 62 9.84 -2.49 7.77
CA ILE A 62 9.24 -2.65 9.11
C ILE A 62 7.71 -2.86 9.06
N GLY A 63 7.17 -3.11 7.87
CA GLY A 63 5.76 -3.43 7.65
C GLY A 63 5.04 -2.42 6.76
N HIS A 64 3.93 -2.86 6.18
CA HIS A 64 3.16 -2.11 5.18
C HIS A 64 4.07 -1.46 4.14
N SER A 65 4.10 -0.13 4.08
CA SER A 65 4.91 0.66 3.15
C SER A 65 5.97 1.48 3.88
N THR A 66 6.36 1.04 5.08
CA THR A 66 7.30 1.76 5.93
C THR A 66 8.68 1.11 5.85
N PHE A 67 9.69 1.93 5.58
CA PHE A 67 11.08 1.51 5.40
C PHE A 67 12.00 2.40 6.23
N VAL A 68 13.06 1.80 6.77
CA VAL A 68 14.22 2.49 7.34
C VAL A 68 15.34 2.37 6.32
N ILE A 69 15.91 3.52 5.94
CA ILE A 69 16.95 3.67 4.91
C ILE A 69 18.13 4.39 5.55
#